data_AF-A0A2J7QKB4-F1
#
_entry.id   AF-A0A2J7QKB4-F1
#
_cell.length_a   1.000
_cell.length_b   1.000
_cell.length_c   1.000
_cell.angle_alpha   90.00
_cell.angle_beta   90.00
_cell.angle_gamma   90.00
#
_symmetry.space_group_name_H-M   'P 1'
#
loop_
_entity.id
_entity.type
_entity.pdbx_description
1 polymer ?
#
loop_
_entity_poly.entity_id
_entity_poly.type
_entity_poly.pdbx_seq_one_letter_code
_entity_poly.pdbx_strand_id
1 'polypeptide(L)'
;MPVNDPEQFDGMLLAMAQQHEGGVQELLDTIFSFLARKTDFYTGGGEGAGEKLVMAKFRKYEKQALDLHTKKKEEREENEKKRKERLAQKKMEEDALNAKAEATITELTDNEALELQKEIDKDKAEGSENVPSVTSSEETEGDPKADPDEEEDPKEKEKLKPNSGNGCDLPNCRWTQTLSEIEIHPCVLQKCKSSLGVL
;
A
#
# COMPACT_ATOMS: atom_id res chain seq x y z
N MET A 1 4.10 -21.09 39.71
CA MET A 1 2.95 -21.52 38.90
C MET A 1 3.39 -21.52 37.45
N PRO A 2 3.08 -22.55 36.64
CA PRO A 2 3.21 -22.43 35.19
C PRO A 2 2.32 -21.28 34.71
N VAL A 3 2.85 -20.46 33.81
CA VAL A 3 2.06 -19.42 33.14
C VAL A 3 1.34 -20.09 31.99
N ASN A 4 0.06 -20.41 32.19
CA ASN A 4 -0.77 -20.91 31.10
C ASN A 4 -0.92 -19.79 30.06
N ASP A 5 -0.63 -20.11 28.81
CA ASP A 5 -0.83 -19.22 27.68
C ASP A 5 -2.35 -18.96 27.51
N PRO A 6 -2.81 -17.70 27.53
CA PRO A 6 -4.23 -17.38 27.37
C PRO A 6 -4.80 -17.84 26.02
N GLU A 7 -3.99 -17.93 24.96
CA GLU A 7 -4.45 -18.21 23.58
C GLU A 7 -4.44 -19.72 23.27
N GLN A 8 -3.90 -20.57 24.16
CA GLN A 8 -3.72 -22.01 23.94
C GLN A 8 -5.01 -22.75 23.51
N PHE A 9 -6.18 -22.30 23.98
CA PHE A 9 -7.46 -22.93 23.69
C PHE A 9 -8.30 -22.16 22.66
N ASP A 10 -7.85 -21.01 22.17
CA ASP A 10 -8.64 -20.13 21.30
C ASP A 10 -8.96 -20.81 19.96
N GLY A 11 -8.03 -21.58 19.40
CA GLY A 11 -8.29 -22.35 18.17
C GLY A 11 -9.42 -23.39 18.34
N MET A 12 -9.54 -24.01 19.52
CA MET A 12 -10.61 -24.97 19.82
C MET A 12 -11.94 -24.25 20.11
N LEU A 13 -11.89 -23.16 20.88
CA LEU A 13 -13.08 -22.35 21.19
C LEU A 13 -13.65 -21.66 19.95
N LEU A 14 -12.79 -21.20 19.03
CA LEU A 14 -13.19 -20.61 17.75
C LEU A 14 -13.79 -21.66 16.82
N ALA A 15 -13.19 -22.86 16.72
CA ALA A 15 -13.77 -23.96 15.95
C ALA A 15 -15.14 -24.37 16.48
N MET A 16 -15.33 -24.42 17.80
CA MET A 16 -16.65 -24.61 18.41
C MET A 16 -17.60 -23.46 18.05
N ALA A 17 -17.18 -22.19 18.20
CA ALA A 17 -18.02 -21.04 17.90
C ALA A 17 -18.49 -20.99 16.43
N GLN A 18 -17.64 -21.40 15.49
CA GLN A 18 -17.96 -21.48 14.06
C GLN A 18 -18.98 -22.59 13.72
N GLN A 19 -19.11 -23.62 14.56
CA GLN A 19 -20.05 -24.72 14.36
C GLN A 19 -21.47 -24.44 14.89
N HIS A 20 -21.67 -23.37 15.67
CA HIS A 20 -22.97 -22.99 16.21
C HIS A 20 -23.64 -21.95 15.30
N GLU A 21 -24.64 -22.35 14.53
CA GLU A 21 -25.38 -21.45 13.63
C GLU A 21 -26.19 -20.39 14.40
N GLY A 22 -26.61 -20.69 15.64
CA GLY A 22 -27.20 -19.73 16.58
C GLY A 22 -26.20 -18.79 17.25
N GLY A 23 -24.91 -18.89 16.91
CA GLY A 23 -23.84 -18.03 17.41
C GLY A 23 -23.58 -18.17 18.91
N VAL A 24 -23.29 -17.04 19.56
CA VAL A 24 -22.78 -17.02 20.96
C VAL A 24 -23.79 -17.55 21.98
N GLN A 25 -25.10 -17.39 21.74
CA GLN A 25 -26.12 -17.89 22.68
C GLN A 25 -26.12 -19.43 22.73
N GLU A 26 -26.15 -20.07 21.57
CA GLU A 26 -26.12 -21.53 21.45
C GLU A 26 -24.79 -22.12 21.95
N LEU A 27 -23.67 -21.45 21.69
CA LEU A 27 -22.35 -21.83 22.24
C LEU A 27 -22.36 -21.83 23.78
N LEU A 28 -22.97 -20.83 24.41
CA LEU A 28 -23.08 -20.76 25.87
C LEU A 28 -23.99 -21.87 26.42
N ASP A 29 -25.12 -22.18 25.76
CA ASP A 29 -25.98 -23.31 26.14
C ASP A 29 -25.26 -24.66 26.00
N THR A 30 -24.43 -24.84 24.97
CA THR A 30 -23.55 -26.01 24.83
C THR A 30 -22.56 -26.11 26.01
N ILE A 31 -21.94 -24.99 26.42
CA ILE A 31 -21.02 -24.96 27.56
C ILE A 31 -21.74 -25.27 28.89
N PHE A 32 -22.87 -24.62 29.17
CA PHE A 32 -23.62 -24.85 30.42
C PHE A 32 -24.22 -26.26 30.47
N SER A 33 -24.72 -26.80 29.35
CA SER A 33 -25.19 -28.19 29.28
C SER A 33 -24.04 -29.21 29.38
N PHE A 34 -22.84 -28.89 28.91
CA PHE A 34 -21.64 -29.68 29.19
C PHE A 34 -21.31 -29.68 30.69
N LEU A 35 -21.27 -28.51 31.32
CA LEU A 35 -21.01 -28.39 32.76
C LEU A 35 -22.05 -29.19 33.58
N ALA A 36 -23.32 -29.15 33.22
CA ALA A 36 -24.39 -29.89 33.90
C ALA A 36 -24.28 -31.43 33.76
N ARG A 37 -23.68 -31.94 32.66
CA ARG A 37 -23.60 -33.38 32.37
C ARG A 37 -22.25 -34.02 32.69
N LYS A 38 -21.16 -33.25 32.71
CA LYS A 38 -19.77 -33.75 32.77
C LYS A 38 -18.95 -33.17 33.93
N THR A 39 -19.49 -32.23 34.69
CA THR A 39 -18.83 -31.66 35.86
C THR A 39 -19.78 -31.60 37.05
N ASP A 40 -19.24 -31.41 38.24
CA ASP A 40 -19.96 -31.15 39.48
C ASP A 40 -20.31 -29.66 39.69
N PHE A 41 -20.20 -28.83 38.66
CA PHE A 41 -20.32 -27.37 38.75
C PHE A 41 -21.58 -26.86 39.47
N TYR A 42 -22.72 -27.56 39.33
CA TYR A 42 -23.98 -27.20 39.97
C TYR A 42 -24.22 -27.89 41.32
N THR A 43 -23.47 -28.94 41.66
CA THR A 43 -23.72 -29.81 42.83
C THR A 43 -22.60 -29.82 43.87
N GLY A 44 -21.34 -29.64 43.46
CA GLY A 44 -20.16 -29.69 44.34
C GLY A 44 -19.94 -28.44 45.20
N GLY A 45 -20.49 -27.29 44.80
CA GLY A 45 -20.27 -26.01 45.50
C GLY A 45 -21.36 -25.57 46.47
N GLY A 46 -22.51 -26.26 46.51
CA GLY A 46 -23.73 -25.81 47.19
C GLY A 46 -24.54 -24.77 46.39
N GLU A 47 -25.75 -24.46 46.88
CA GLU A 47 -26.73 -23.63 46.16
C GLU A 47 -26.18 -22.23 45.80
N GLY A 48 -26.30 -21.87 44.52
CA GLY A 48 -25.85 -20.58 43.99
C GLY A 48 -24.32 -20.38 43.88
N ALA A 49 -23.50 -21.39 44.19
CA ALA A 49 -22.03 -21.26 44.09
C ALA A 49 -21.56 -21.11 42.63
N GLY A 50 -22.11 -21.91 41.71
CA GLY A 50 -21.79 -21.83 40.28
C GLY A 50 -22.15 -20.47 39.66
N GLU A 51 -23.33 -19.92 39.99
CA GLU A 51 -23.77 -18.60 39.54
C GLU A 51 -22.80 -17.50 40.01
N LYS A 52 -22.46 -17.49 41.30
CA LYS A 52 -21.49 -16.54 41.88
C LYS A 52 -20.12 -16.63 41.18
N LEU A 53 -19.68 -17.84 40.84
CA LEU A 53 -18.41 -18.06 40.13
C LEU A 53 -18.45 -17.50 38.70
N VAL A 54 -19.50 -17.79 37.93
CA VAL A 54 -19.69 -17.25 36.57
C VAL A 54 -19.78 -15.74 36.59
N MET A 55 -20.60 -15.15 37.47
CA MET A 55 -20.74 -13.69 37.61
C MET A 55 -19.43 -13.02 38.03
N ALA A 56 -18.63 -13.64 38.91
CA ALA A 56 -17.32 -13.13 39.30
C ALA A 56 -16.31 -13.14 38.15
N LYS A 57 -16.32 -14.18 37.30
CA LYS A 57 -15.46 -14.25 36.11
C LYS A 57 -15.92 -13.28 35.03
N PHE A 58 -17.23 -13.23 34.75
CA PHE A 58 -17.83 -12.28 33.81
C PHE A 58 -17.40 -10.84 34.12
N ARG A 59 -17.65 -10.35 35.34
CA ARG A 59 -17.28 -8.99 35.77
C ARG A 59 -15.77 -8.69 35.70
N LYS A 60 -14.90 -9.71 35.77
CA LYS A 60 -13.46 -9.55 35.58
C LYS A 60 -13.13 -9.26 34.11
N TYR A 61 -13.60 -10.11 33.20
CA TYR A 61 -13.31 -9.98 31.78
C TYR A 61 -14.08 -8.84 31.11
N GLU A 62 -15.29 -8.53 31.57
CA GLU A 62 -16.08 -7.36 31.18
C GLU A 62 -15.28 -6.06 31.36
N LYS A 63 -14.71 -5.84 32.56
CA LYS A 63 -13.85 -4.67 32.82
C LYS A 63 -12.63 -4.65 31.90
N GLN A 64 -11.93 -5.78 31.76
CA GLN A 64 -10.76 -5.87 30.88
C GLN A 64 -11.11 -5.58 29.41
N ALA A 65 -12.24 -6.08 28.91
CA ALA A 65 -12.70 -5.84 27.54
C ALA A 65 -13.10 -4.37 27.32
N LEU A 66 -13.82 -3.77 28.28
CA LEU A 66 -14.17 -2.35 28.22
C LEU A 66 -12.93 -1.45 28.25
N ASP A 67 -11.99 -1.70 29.17
CA ASP A 67 -10.74 -0.94 29.30
C ASP A 67 -9.82 -1.06 28.05
N LEU A 68 -9.83 -2.22 27.38
CA LEU A 68 -9.12 -2.41 26.12
C LEU A 68 -9.83 -1.72 24.95
N HIS A 69 -11.17 -1.77 24.93
CA HIS A 69 -11.97 -1.14 23.89
C HIS A 69 -11.90 0.40 23.95
N THR A 70 -11.94 1.00 25.14
CA THR A 70 -11.78 2.45 25.32
C THR A 70 -10.39 2.91 24.86
N LYS A 71 -9.32 2.28 25.35
CA LYS A 71 -7.94 2.59 24.94
C LYS A 71 -7.73 2.47 23.42
N LYS A 72 -8.21 1.39 22.81
CA LYS A 72 -8.10 1.17 21.36
C LYS A 72 -8.91 2.20 20.55
N LYS A 73 -10.02 2.70 21.10
CA LYS A 73 -10.82 3.78 20.50
C LYS A 73 -10.10 5.13 20.63
N GLU A 74 -9.55 5.44 21.79
CA GLU A 74 -8.76 6.66 22.05
C GLU A 74 -7.52 6.71 21.15
N GLU A 75 -6.76 5.63 21.06
CA GLU A 75 -5.59 5.50 20.16
C GLU A 75 -5.99 5.71 18.68
N ARG A 76 -7.12 5.14 18.26
CA ARG A 76 -7.65 5.33 16.90
C ARG A 76 -8.01 6.80 16.63
N GLU A 77 -8.69 7.45 17.57
CA GLU A 77 -9.06 8.87 17.46
C GLU A 77 -7.84 9.79 17.45
N GLU A 78 -6.82 9.50 18.26
CA GLU A 78 -5.55 10.25 18.28
C GLU A 78 -4.77 10.09 16.96
N ASN A 79 -4.65 8.85 16.46
CA ASN A 79 -4.01 8.58 15.18
C ASN A 79 -4.77 9.20 14.00
N GLU A 80 -6.10 9.25 14.04
CA GLU A 80 -6.90 9.96 13.04
C GLU A 80 -6.72 11.49 13.09
N LYS A 81 -6.60 12.09 14.29
CA LYS A 81 -6.30 13.53 14.45
C LYS A 81 -4.92 13.87 13.89
N LYS A 82 -3.87 13.16 14.34
CA LYS A 82 -2.49 13.29 13.83
C LYS A 82 -2.41 13.11 12.31
N ARG A 83 -3.16 12.16 11.74
CA ARG A 83 -3.22 11.96 10.28
C ARG A 83 -3.87 13.14 9.55
N LYS A 84 -4.96 13.71 10.09
CA LYS A 84 -5.63 14.89 9.52
C LYS A 84 -4.75 16.13 9.58
N GLU A 85 -4.11 16.38 10.72
CA GLU A 85 -3.17 17.51 10.91
C GLU A 85 -1.99 17.44 9.94
N ARG A 86 -1.34 16.27 9.83
CA ARG A 86 -0.24 16.06 8.86
C ARG A 86 -0.68 16.24 7.40
N LEU A 87 -1.92 15.88 7.07
CA LEU A 87 -2.45 16.07 5.72
C LEU A 87 -2.76 17.55 5.44
N ALA A 88 -3.32 18.28 6.41
CA ALA A 88 -3.61 19.70 6.30
C ALA A 88 -2.33 20.54 6.20
N GLN A 89 -1.32 20.24 7.03
CA GLN A 89 -0.03 20.92 6.98
C GLN A 89 0.68 20.72 5.63
N LYS A 90 0.67 19.49 5.10
CA LYS A 90 1.21 19.21 3.77
C LYS A 90 0.51 19.99 2.67
N LYS A 91 -0.83 20.08 2.70
CA LYS A 91 -1.58 20.89 1.74
C LYS A 91 -1.23 22.36 1.83
N MET A 92 -1.17 22.94 3.03
CA MET A 92 -0.76 24.34 3.21
C MET A 92 0.67 24.62 2.73
N GLU A 93 1.58 23.65 2.90
CA GLU A 93 2.96 23.74 2.40
C GLU A 93 3.00 23.64 0.87
N GLU A 94 2.25 22.72 0.26
CA GLU A 94 2.08 22.54 -1.19
C GLU A 94 1.44 23.78 -1.84
N ASP A 95 0.34 24.29 -1.27
CA ASP A 95 -0.36 25.51 -1.70
C ASP A 95 0.57 26.74 -1.61
N ALA A 96 1.37 26.86 -0.54
CA ALA A 96 2.32 27.96 -0.37
C ALA A 96 3.52 27.87 -1.31
N LEU A 97 3.98 26.65 -1.63
CA LEU A 97 5.08 26.42 -2.56
C LEU A 97 4.62 26.67 -4.01
N ASN A 98 3.38 26.28 -4.34
CA ASN A 98 2.74 26.58 -5.62
C ASN A 98 2.50 28.10 -5.77
N ALA A 99 1.91 28.77 -4.78
CA ALA A 99 1.71 30.22 -4.80
C ALA A 99 3.04 31.01 -4.88
N LYS A 100 4.13 30.49 -4.31
CA LYS A 100 5.46 31.08 -4.44
C LYS A 100 6.08 30.85 -5.83
N ALA A 101 5.82 29.70 -6.45
CA ALA A 101 6.22 29.44 -7.84
C ALA A 101 5.46 30.37 -8.80
N GLU A 102 4.14 30.48 -8.63
CA GLU A 102 3.26 31.38 -9.39
C GLU A 102 3.68 32.85 -9.23
N ALA A 103 3.99 33.30 -8.01
CA ALA A 103 4.51 34.65 -7.76
C ALA A 103 5.98 34.89 -8.21
N THR A 104 6.71 33.84 -8.60
CA THR A 104 8.06 33.95 -9.18
C THR A 104 8.00 34.06 -10.70
N ILE A 105 6.90 33.64 -11.33
CA ILE A 105 6.60 33.93 -12.75
C ILE A 105 6.01 35.34 -12.83
N THR A 106 6.86 36.35 -12.59
CA THR A 106 6.58 37.71 -13.07
C THR A 106 6.84 37.72 -14.57
N GLU A 107 5.80 37.86 -15.37
CA GLU A 107 5.94 38.02 -16.83
C GLU A 107 6.83 39.23 -17.15
N LEU A 108 8.01 38.96 -17.70
CA LEU A 108 8.69 39.92 -18.57
C LEU A 108 7.77 40.12 -19.77
N THR A 109 7.06 41.25 -19.79
CA THR A 109 6.08 41.58 -20.82
C THR A 109 6.68 41.41 -22.22
N ASP A 110 5.98 40.72 -23.13
CA ASP A 110 6.40 40.38 -24.51
C ASP A 110 6.95 41.56 -25.35
N ASN A 111 6.72 42.78 -24.91
CA ASN A 111 7.16 44.01 -25.56
C ASN A 111 8.70 44.19 -25.54
N GLU A 112 9.38 43.88 -24.42
CA GLU A 112 10.85 44.03 -24.35
C GLU A 112 11.58 42.95 -25.17
N ALA A 113 11.01 41.74 -25.26
CA ALA A 113 11.52 40.69 -26.14
C ALA A 113 11.44 41.06 -27.63
N LEU A 114 10.39 41.80 -28.02
CA LEU A 114 10.22 42.32 -29.38
C LEU A 114 11.15 43.49 -29.73
N GLU A 115 11.69 44.21 -28.75
CA GLU A 115 12.74 45.22 -29.00
C GLU A 115 14.10 44.55 -29.18
N LEU A 116 14.46 43.60 -28.29
CA LEU A 116 15.72 42.86 -28.38
C LEU A 116 15.87 42.09 -29.71
N GLN A 117 14.78 41.50 -30.20
CA GLN A 117 14.77 40.79 -31.49
C GLN A 117 14.96 41.74 -32.69
N LYS A 118 14.41 42.96 -32.64
CA LYS A 118 14.56 43.95 -33.71
C LYS A 118 15.98 44.51 -33.81
N GLU A 119 16.68 44.66 -32.69
CA GLU A 119 18.11 45.02 -32.71
C GLU A 119 18.94 43.92 -33.39
N ILE A 120 18.71 42.65 -33.04
CA ILE A 120 19.43 41.49 -33.61
C ILE A 120 19.18 41.33 -35.11
N ASP A 121 17.93 41.45 -35.57
CA ASP A 121 17.59 41.29 -36.99
C ASP A 121 18.09 42.47 -37.85
N LYS A 122 18.29 43.64 -37.24
CA LYS A 122 18.85 44.82 -37.91
C LYS A 122 20.36 44.71 -38.12
N ASP A 123 21.10 44.22 -37.13
CA ASP A 123 22.54 43.93 -37.27
C ASP A 123 22.83 42.82 -38.30
N LYS A 124 21.86 41.93 -38.53
CA LYS A 124 21.96 40.84 -39.52
C LYS A 124 21.71 41.29 -40.97
N ALA A 125 21.20 42.50 -41.19
CA ALA A 125 20.78 42.97 -42.51
C ALA A 125 21.88 43.63 -43.37
N GLU A 126 23.07 43.90 -42.82
CA GLU A 126 24.16 44.62 -43.52
C GLU A 126 25.28 43.71 -44.09
N GLY A 127 25.07 42.38 -44.16
CA GLY A 127 26.04 41.39 -44.65
C GLY A 127 25.71 40.78 -46.03
N SER A 128 26.49 41.13 -47.06
CA SER A 128 26.23 40.80 -48.48
C SER A 128 26.66 39.39 -48.93
N GLU A 129 25.78 38.77 -49.75
CA GLU A 129 25.96 37.76 -50.81
C GLU A 129 27.21 36.84 -50.91
N ASN A 130 26.97 35.53 -51.08
CA ASN A 130 27.39 34.82 -52.31
C ASN A 130 26.67 33.47 -52.55
N VAL A 131 26.43 33.08 -53.81
CA VAL A 131 25.79 31.81 -54.22
C VAL A 131 26.49 31.22 -55.45
N PRO A 132 26.84 29.91 -55.46
CA PRO A 132 26.45 28.97 -56.55
C PRO A 132 26.30 27.48 -56.11
N SER A 133 25.78 26.51 -56.88
CA SER A 133 24.80 26.50 -58.00
C SER A 133 24.49 25.05 -58.48
N VAL A 134 23.21 24.61 -58.40
CA VAL A 134 22.50 23.66 -59.32
C VAL A 134 23.01 22.20 -59.53
N THR A 135 22.15 21.18 -59.30
CA THR A 135 21.63 20.21 -60.33
C THR A 135 20.55 19.22 -59.84
N SER A 136 19.46 19.12 -60.63
CA SER A 136 18.55 17.98 -60.95
C SER A 136 17.82 17.09 -59.92
N SER A 137 16.47 17.02 -60.09
CA SER A 137 15.56 15.83 -60.30
C SER A 137 15.74 14.53 -59.49
N GLU A 138 14.69 13.77 -59.10
CA GLU A 138 13.22 13.87 -59.23
C GLU A 138 12.53 12.98 -58.16
N GLU A 139 11.26 13.25 -57.84
CA GLU A 139 10.19 12.42 -57.22
C GLU A 139 10.49 11.11 -56.42
N THR A 140 9.97 11.00 -55.18
CA THR A 140 8.80 10.13 -54.81
C THR A 140 8.47 10.15 -53.29
N GLU A 141 7.32 9.57 -52.92
CA GLU A 141 6.58 9.70 -51.65
C GLU A 141 7.22 9.06 -50.38
N GLY A 142 6.85 9.55 -49.18
CA GLY A 142 7.14 8.89 -47.90
C GLY A 142 6.72 9.67 -46.63
N ASP A 143 5.75 9.14 -45.87
CA ASP A 143 5.21 9.65 -44.60
C ASP A 143 6.24 9.54 -43.41
N PRO A 144 6.16 10.36 -42.33
CA PRO A 144 7.33 10.70 -41.52
C PRO A 144 7.54 9.85 -40.26
N LYS A 145 8.79 9.86 -39.77
CA LYS A 145 9.06 9.74 -38.32
C LYS A 145 10.43 10.34 -37.94
N ALA A 146 10.39 11.40 -37.14
CA ALA A 146 11.56 11.94 -36.46
C ALA A 146 11.90 11.06 -35.25
N ASP A 147 13.14 10.58 -35.21
CA ASP A 147 14.25 10.98 -34.30
C ASP A 147 13.98 11.15 -32.76
N PRO A 148 15.05 11.26 -31.91
CA PRO A 148 15.11 10.50 -30.65
C PRO A 148 15.10 11.41 -29.38
N ASP A 149 16.10 11.25 -28.50
CA ASP A 149 16.25 11.74 -27.11
C ASP A 149 15.26 11.13 -26.09
N GLU A 150 15.65 10.55 -24.94
CA GLU A 150 16.81 10.74 -24.04
C GLU A 150 16.68 11.91 -23.04
N GLU A 151 15.87 11.71 -22.00
CA GLU A 151 16.13 12.27 -20.66
C GLU A 151 15.97 11.17 -19.60
N GLU A 152 17.09 10.65 -19.07
CA GLU A 152 17.08 9.74 -17.91
C GLU A 152 17.09 10.52 -16.59
N ASP A 153 15.93 10.59 -15.91
CA ASP A 153 15.88 11.11 -14.53
C ASP A 153 16.62 10.14 -13.58
N PRO A 154 17.68 10.59 -12.85
CA PRO A 154 18.50 9.71 -12.02
C PRO A 154 17.77 9.07 -10.82
N LYS A 155 16.48 9.36 -10.60
CA LYS A 155 15.63 8.70 -9.59
C LYS A 155 14.77 7.54 -10.12
N GLU A 156 14.68 7.33 -11.43
CA GLU A 156 13.88 6.21 -11.97
C GLU A 156 14.65 4.90 -12.12
N LYS A 157 16.00 4.94 -12.14
CA LYS A 157 16.87 3.76 -12.33
C LYS A 157 16.73 2.66 -11.28
N GLU A 158 16.13 2.95 -10.12
CA GLU A 158 15.89 1.97 -9.05
C GLU A 158 14.44 1.40 -9.06
N LYS A 159 13.55 1.91 -9.93
CA LYS A 159 12.19 1.40 -10.08
C LYS A 159 12.13 0.41 -11.25
N LEU A 160 12.05 -0.88 -10.92
CA LEU A 160 11.79 -1.92 -11.91
C LEU A 160 10.47 -1.64 -12.65
N LYS A 161 10.53 -1.58 -13.98
CA LYS A 161 9.35 -1.44 -14.84
C LYS A 161 8.36 -2.58 -14.54
N PRO A 162 7.07 -2.29 -14.28
CA PRO A 162 6.10 -3.33 -13.97
C PRO A 162 5.92 -4.28 -15.17
N ASN A 163 5.65 -5.55 -14.88
CA ASN A 163 5.30 -6.53 -15.91
C ASN A 163 3.88 -6.26 -16.45
N SER A 164 3.48 -6.93 -17.53
CA SER A 164 2.17 -6.74 -18.18
C SER A 164 0.96 -7.06 -17.28
N GLY A 165 1.17 -7.68 -16.12
CA GLY A 165 0.14 -7.91 -15.09
C GLY A 165 0.32 -7.02 -13.86
N ASN A 166 0.86 -5.81 -14.02
CA ASN A 166 1.08 -4.80 -12.96
C ASN A 166 1.88 -5.28 -11.74
N GLY A 167 2.62 -6.38 -11.86
CA GLY A 167 3.51 -6.89 -10.82
C GLY A 167 4.99 -6.80 -11.21
N CYS A 168 5.82 -7.68 -10.64
CA CYS A 168 7.25 -7.66 -10.86
C CYS A 168 7.81 -9.07 -11.17
N ASP A 169 8.80 -9.11 -12.06
CA ASP A 169 9.54 -10.31 -12.43
C ASP A 169 10.91 -10.27 -11.72
N LEU A 170 11.04 -11.01 -10.61
CA LEU A 170 12.30 -11.18 -9.88
C LEU A 170 12.94 -12.53 -10.23
N PRO A 171 14.28 -12.70 -10.10
CA PRO A 171 14.99 -13.92 -10.54
C PRO A 171 14.46 -15.24 -9.96
N ASN A 172 13.88 -15.21 -8.75
CA ASN A 172 13.36 -16.39 -8.06
C ASN A 172 11.82 -16.41 -7.95
N CYS A 173 11.13 -15.33 -8.34
CA CYS A 173 9.70 -15.17 -8.12
C CYS A 173 9.11 -14.13 -9.07
N ARG A 174 8.10 -14.52 -9.84
CA ARG A 174 7.27 -13.61 -10.62
C ARG A 174 5.92 -13.44 -9.93
N TRP A 175 5.37 -12.24 -9.93
CA TRP A 175 4.00 -12.01 -9.44
C TRP A 175 3.26 -11.02 -10.33
N THR A 176 1.93 -11.11 -10.29
CA THR A 176 0.98 -10.27 -11.02
C THR A 176 -0.13 -9.82 -10.06
N GLN A 177 -0.75 -8.68 -10.34
CA GLN A 177 -1.73 -8.05 -9.47
C GLN A 177 -2.88 -7.43 -10.27
N THR A 178 -4.11 -7.66 -9.80
CA THR A 178 -5.30 -6.89 -10.17
C THR A 178 -5.76 -6.04 -8.99
N LEU A 179 -6.89 -5.32 -9.13
CA LEU A 179 -7.50 -4.62 -7.98
C LEU A 179 -8.05 -5.58 -6.92
N SER A 180 -8.27 -6.85 -7.26
CA SER A 180 -8.96 -7.84 -6.43
C SER A 180 -8.04 -8.95 -5.90
N GLU A 181 -6.97 -9.28 -6.61
CA GLU A 181 -6.13 -10.44 -6.30
C GLU A 181 -4.65 -10.25 -6.69
N ILE A 182 -3.78 -11.11 -6.14
CA ILE A 182 -2.35 -11.17 -6.42
C ILE A 182 -1.99 -12.64 -6.68
N GLU A 183 -1.37 -12.93 -7.82
CA GLU A 183 -0.89 -14.26 -8.19
C GLU A 183 0.63 -14.33 -8.06
N ILE A 184 1.16 -15.43 -7.51
CA ILE A 184 2.59 -15.61 -7.24
C ILE A 184 3.09 -16.90 -7.90
N HIS A 185 4.07 -16.76 -8.79
CA HIS A 185 4.74 -17.84 -9.51
C HIS A 185 6.19 -17.99 -9.00
N PRO A 186 6.45 -18.89 -8.03
CA PRO A 186 7.81 -19.19 -7.60
C PRO A 186 8.57 -19.98 -8.66
N CYS A 187 9.75 -19.51 -9.05
CA CYS A 187 10.64 -20.27 -9.92
C CYS A 187 11.35 -21.35 -9.10
N VAL A 188 10.89 -22.60 -9.24
CA VAL A 188 11.55 -23.75 -8.61
C VAL A 188 12.94 -23.92 -9.24
N LEU A 189 14.00 -23.65 -8.46
CA LEU A 189 15.37 -23.94 -8.84
C LEU A 189 15.47 -25.41 -9.27
N GLN A 190 15.70 -25.65 -10.57
CA GLN A 190 16.06 -26.97 -11.06
C GLN A 190 17.37 -27.37 -10.40
N LYS A 191 17.27 -28.27 -9.41
CA LYS A 191 18.44 -28.86 -8.75
C LYS A 191 19.37 -29.41 -9.83
N CYS A 192 20.62 -28.96 -9.81
CA CYS A 192 21.65 -29.47 -10.71
C CYS A 192 21.63 -30.99 -10.70
N LYS A 193 21.57 -31.62 -11.88
CA LYS A 193 21.72 -33.07 -12.00
C LYS A 193 23.05 -33.45 -11.36
N SER A 194 23.01 -34.15 -10.23
CA SER A 194 24.18 -34.69 -9.58
C SER A 194 24.82 -35.72 -10.52
N SER A 195 25.89 -35.34 -11.20
CA SER A 195 26.75 -36.27 -11.90
C SER A 195 27.37 -37.20 -10.85
N LEU A 196 26.86 -38.43 -10.72
CA LEU A 196 27.56 -39.49 -10.00
C LEU A 196 28.84 -39.80 -10.77
N GLY A 197 29.95 -39.20 -10.34
CA GLY A 197 31.30 -39.59 -10.70
C GLY A 197 31.96 -40.22 -9.48
N VAL A 198 31.74 -41.52 -9.27
CA VAL A 198 32.51 -42.35 -8.35
C VAL A 198 32.65 -43.74 -8.98
N LEU A 199 33.91 -44.21 -9.05
CA LEU A 199 34.41 -45.44 -9.71
C LEU A 199 34.49 -45.36 -11.24
#